data_AF-A0A1D6P420-F1
#
_entry.id   AF-A0A1D6P420-F1
#
_cell.length_a   1.000
_cell.length_b   1.000
_cell.length_c   1.000
_cell.angle_alpha   90.00
_cell.angle_beta   90.00
_cell.angle_gamma   90.00
#
_symmetry.space_group_name_H-M   'P 1'
#
loop_
_entity.id
_entity.type
_entity.pdbx_description
1 polymer ?
#
loop_
_entity_poly.entity_id
_entity_poly.type
_entity_poly.pdbx_seq_one_letter_code
_entity_poly.pdbx_strand_id
1 'polypeptide(L)'
;MIMEDTDAPHHLLLLRCFMSQGVVHKQPLLFSGAMKEPVLFLGTLPAPVSSSKEDGRHRAMGPAASSDGRANDEGLRIAWQYKKYFGDDKTSRAEHKDNKQEFSNDFDLRKPLERHLLNGQNIECVSTQDADTLSSLQDCCSAFVSKLPRKDGGSSTAGRIAIQSLCAPQCRYFEKDWDMVSFIRSLKAMVRSSNSVAVVTFPSTVLSNSFCKRWQHLADTLLSIKAIPDEDKDLAKLLTGYQDMVGFLHVHKVAQPNSQVPVILEASTLSLKLRKRRSLVLERLNQAPVDGSSGPSSAASSSCSSQGSQLDF
;
A
#
# COMPACT_ATOMS: atom_id res chain seq x y z
N MET A 1 1.44 11.25 3.16
CA MET A 1 1.93 11.08 4.54
C MET A 1 1.25 9.86 5.14
N ILE A 2 1.95 9.13 6.01
CA ILE A 2 1.50 7.88 6.61
C ILE A 2 1.65 8.03 8.13
N MET A 3 0.54 7.87 8.86
CA MET A 3 0.55 7.80 10.32
C MET A 3 1.00 6.39 10.71
N GLU A 4 2.03 6.34 11.56
CA GLU A 4 2.60 5.11 12.07
C GLU A 4 1.72 4.53 13.17
N ASP A 5 1.64 3.21 13.21
CA ASP A 5 1.05 2.46 14.31
C ASP A 5 2.01 2.42 15.50
N THR A 6 1.47 2.37 16.72
CA THR A 6 2.27 2.32 17.96
C THR A 6 2.88 0.96 18.23
N ASP A 7 2.21 -0.10 17.78
CA ASP A 7 2.44 -1.46 18.26
C ASP A 7 3.31 -2.21 17.25
N ALA A 8 3.16 -1.94 15.95
CA ALA A 8 3.94 -2.60 14.90
C ALA A 8 4.42 -1.66 13.78
N PRO A 9 5.65 -1.85 13.26
CA PRO A 9 6.24 -1.01 12.23
C PRO A 9 5.76 -1.35 10.80
N HIS A 10 4.47 -1.68 10.62
CA HIS A 10 3.90 -2.10 9.34
C HIS A 10 3.93 -1.00 8.26
N HIS A 11 4.04 0.27 8.65
CA HIS A 11 4.28 1.40 7.74
C HIS A 11 5.58 1.24 6.92
N LEU A 12 6.57 0.53 7.46
CA LEU A 12 7.83 0.24 6.74
C LEU A 12 7.62 -0.68 5.54
N LEU A 13 6.56 -1.49 5.51
CA LEU A 13 6.24 -2.31 4.32
C LEU A 13 5.94 -1.40 3.13
N LEU A 14 5.13 -0.36 3.32
CA LEU A 14 4.81 0.61 2.27
C LEU A 14 6.03 1.47 1.90
N LEU A 15 6.79 1.93 2.89
CA LEU A 15 7.98 2.75 2.67
C LEU A 15 9.04 1.99 1.86
N ARG A 16 9.31 0.74 2.23
CA ARG A 16 10.26 -0.14 1.51
C ARG A 16 9.80 -0.42 0.09
N CYS A 17 8.52 -0.73 -0.14
CA CYS A 17 8.00 -0.92 -1.49
C CYS A 17 8.13 0.37 -2.33
N PHE A 18 7.83 1.53 -1.75
CA PHE A 18 7.97 2.84 -2.42
C PHE A 18 9.40 3.12 -2.87
N MET A 19 10.38 2.85 -1.98
CA MET A 19 11.80 3.03 -2.26
C MET A 19 12.33 2.02 -3.28
N SER A 20 11.99 0.73 -3.10
CA SER A 20 12.43 -0.37 -3.99
C SER A 20 11.98 -0.15 -5.42
N GLN A 21 10.74 0.32 -5.60
CA GLN A 21 10.22 0.68 -6.93
C GLN A 21 11.04 1.79 -7.58
N GLY A 22 11.51 2.77 -6.81
CA GLY A 22 12.42 3.81 -7.30
C GLY A 22 13.76 3.22 -7.76
N VAL A 23 14.37 2.39 -6.93
CA VAL A 23 15.68 1.79 -7.22
C VAL A 23 15.63 0.88 -8.45
N VAL A 24 14.62 0.00 -8.55
CA VAL A 24 14.43 -0.89 -9.72
C VAL A 24 14.25 -0.06 -11.01
N HIS A 25 13.59 1.09 -10.91
CA HIS A 25 13.39 2.00 -12.04
C HIS A 25 14.54 2.98 -12.28
N LYS A 26 15.63 2.87 -11.52
CA LYS A 26 16.79 3.80 -11.57
C LYS A 26 16.38 5.27 -11.36
N GLN A 27 15.32 5.50 -10.60
CA GLN A 27 14.83 6.81 -10.22
C GLN A 27 15.69 7.38 -9.09
N PRO A 28 16.02 8.69 -9.10
CA PRO A 28 16.69 9.33 -7.98
C PRO A 28 15.87 9.16 -6.69
N LEU A 29 16.57 8.85 -5.60
CA LEU A 29 15.97 8.56 -4.30
C LEU A 29 16.72 9.34 -3.21
N LEU A 30 16.00 10.21 -2.49
CA LEU A 30 16.45 10.79 -1.23
C LEU A 30 15.77 10.04 -0.08
N PHE A 31 16.56 9.43 0.79
CA PHE A 31 16.08 8.78 2.01
C PHE A 31 16.57 9.52 3.25
N SER A 32 15.64 9.76 4.18
CA SER A 32 15.93 10.37 5.47
C SER A 32 15.33 9.54 6.57
N GLY A 33 16.05 9.34 7.67
CA GLY A 33 15.53 8.62 8.83
C GLY A 33 16.26 8.98 10.13
N ALA A 34 15.58 8.74 11.25
CA ALA A 34 16.07 9.02 12.61
C ALA A 34 17.09 7.95 13.08
N MET A 35 18.16 7.75 12.32
CA MET A 35 19.17 6.72 12.56
C MET A 35 20.56 7.17 12.10
N LYS A 36 21.60 6.74 12.82
CA LYS A 36 23.01 7.11 12.55
C LYS A 36 23.45 6.82 11.11
N GLU A 37 23.08 5.65 10.60
CA GLU A 37 23.49 5.19 9.27
C GLU A 37 22.27 4.81 8.43
N PRO A 38 21.58 5.80 7.81
CA PRO A 38 20.39 5.53 6.99
C PRO A 38 20.68 4.66 5.76
N VAL A 39 21.94 4.64 5.30
CA VAL A 39 22.38 3.80 4.18
C VAL A 39 22.17 2.31 4.48
N LEU A 40 22.33 1.87 5.74
CA LEU A 40 22.11 0.47 6.11
C LEU A 40 20.65 0.04 5.90
N PHE A 41 19.70 0.97 6.03
CA PHE A 41 18.29 0.69 5.80
C PHE A 41 18.00 0.25 4.36
N LEU A 42 18.82 0.70 3.40
CA LEU A 42 18.69 0.31 1.99
C LEU A 42 18.89 -1.20 1.78
N GLY A 43 19.66 -1.86 2.65
CA GLY A 43 19.82 -3.32 2.63
C GLY A 43 18.54 -4.09 2.98
N THR A 44 17.51 -3.41 3.51
CA THR A 44 16.21 -4.01 3.85
C THR A 44 15.17 -3.86 2.75
N LEU A 45 15.51 -3.21 1.63
CA LEU A 45 14.62 -3.03 0.50
C LEU A 45 14.34 -4.39 -0.16
N PRO A 46 13.08 -4.75 -0.42
CA PRO A 46 12.75 -6.03 -1.05
C PRO A 46 13.12 -6.08 -2.53
N ALA A 47 13.48 -7.28 -3.00
CA ALA A 47 13.73 -7.56 -4.40
C ALA A 47 12.43 -7.74 -5.18
N PRO A 48 12.38 -7.35 -6.47
CA PRO A 48 11.25 -7.67 -7.33
C PRO A 48 11.12 -9.19 -7.49
N VAL A 49 9.89 -9.69 -7.59
CA VAL A 49 9.61 -11.10 -7.90
C VAL A 49 10.11 -11.35 -9.31
N SER A 50 11.10 -12.22 -9.46
CA SER A 50 11.59 -12.64 -10.78
C SER A 50 10.43 -13.23 -11.58
N SER A 51 10.16 -12.69 -12.77
CA SER A 51 9.19 -13.22 -13.73
C SER A 51 9.65 -14.56 -14.35
N SER A 52 10.28 -15.43 -13.58
CA SER A 52 10.48 -16.82 -13.97
C SER A 52 9.14 -17.53 -13.84
N LYS A 53 8.60 -17.99 -14.98
CA LYS A 53 7.61 -19.04 -15.31
C LYS A 53 7.13 -20.05 -14.23
N GLU A 54 7.05 -19.68 -12.96
CA GLU A 54 6.66 -20.55 -11.85
C GLU A 54 5.18 -20.33 -11.51
N ASP A 55 4.69 -19.09 -11.60
CA ASP A 55 3.25 -18.80 -11.51
C ASP A 55 2.46 -19.28 -12.74
N GLY A 56 3.14 -19.55 -13.86
CA GLY A 56 2.56 -20.18 -15.05
C GLY A 56 2.31 -21.69 -14.90
N ARG A 57 2.95 -22.35 -13.93
CA ARG A 57 2.73 -23.79 -13.66
C ARG A 57 1.54 -24.04 -12.73
N HIS A 58 1.12 -23.05 -11.95
CA HIS A 58 -0.04 -23.18 -11.06
C HIS A 58 -1.38 -22.78 -11.69
N ARG A 59 -1.39 -22.20 -12.90
CA ARG A 59 -2.62 -22.09 -13.73
C ARG A 59 -2.79 -23.21 -14.75
N ALA A 60 -1.86 -24.17 -14.80
CA ALA A 60 -1.88 -25.31 -15.71
C ALA A 60 -1.47 -26.63 -15.05
N MET A 61 -1.68 -26.78 -13.74
CA MET A 61 -1.67 -28.08 -13.07
C MET A 61 -3.11 -28.63 -13.06
N GLY A 62 -3.58 -29.04 -14.23
CA GLY A 62 -4.46 -30.20 -14.29
C GLY A 62 -3.61 -31.41 -13.90
N PRO A 63 -4.11 -32.34 -13.08
CA PRO A 63 -3.31 -33.46 -12.61
C PRO A 63 -2.84 -34.30 -13.81
N ALA A 64 -1.52 -34.40 -13.95
CA ALA A 64 -0.91 -35.35 -14.85
C ALA A 64 -1.28 -36.77 -14.41
N ALA A 65 -1.60 -37.60 -15.39
CA ALA A 65 -2.04 -38.97 -15.28
C ALA A 65 -1.23 -39.79 -14.27
N SER A 66 -1.91 -40.26 -13.24
CA SER A 66 -1.64 -41.56 -12.62
C SER A 66 -2.82 -42.47 -12.92
N SER A 67 -2.48 -43.68 -13.33
CA SER A 67 -3.34 -44.77 -13.78
C SER A 67 -4.58 -45.03 -12.92
N ASP A 68 -5.67 -45.29 -13.67
CA ASP A 68 -6.75 -46.23 -13.38
C ASP A 68 -7.99 -45.74 -12.60
N GLY A 69 -9.17 -46.12 -13.13
CA GLY A 69 -10.39 -46.32 -12.34
C GLY A 69 -11.34 -45.14 -12.10
N ARG A 70 -12.22 -44.87 -13.08
CA ARG A 70 -13.63 -44.44 -12.98
C ARG A 70 -14.15 -43.78 -11.68
N ALA A 71 -14.77 -42.62 -11.90
CA ALA A 71 -15.88 -41.98 -11.15
C ALA A 71 -15.52 -40.67 -10.43
N ASN A 72 -15.84 -39.54 -11.08
CA ASN A 72 -16.85 -38.57 -10.63
C ASN A 72 -16.53 -37.16 -11.20
N ASP A 73 -16.73 -36.98 -12.51
CA ASP A 73 -16.55 -35.70 -13.22
C ASP A 73 -17.92 -35.07 -13.56
N GLU A 74 -18.76 -34.87 -12.53
CA GLU A 74 -20.08 -34.23 -12.70
C GLU A 74 -20.15 -32.79 -12.14
N GLY A 75 -19.10 -32.32 -11.43
CA GLY A 75 -19.12 -31.03 -10.72
C GLY A 75 -18.68 -29.79 -11.52
N LEU A 76 -18.17 -29.93 -12.75
CA LEU A 76 -17.53 -28.82 -13.49
C LEU A 76 -18.22 -28.47 -14.83
N ARG A 77 -19.40 -29.01 -15.12
CA ARG A 77 -20.13 -28.76 -16.38
C ARG A 77 -20.59 -27.30 -16.54
N ILE A 78 -20.90 -26.62 -15.42
CA ILE A 78 -21.47 -25.26 -15.46
C ILE A 78 -20.44 -24.22 -15.94
N ALA A 79 -19.20 -24.27 -15.44
CA ALA A 79 -18.17 -23.30 -15.81
C ALA A 79 -17.73 -23.40 -17.29
N TRP A 80 -17.83 -24.58 -17.90
CA TRP A 80 -17.38 -24.81 -19.27
C TRP A 80 -18.35 -24.23 -20.32
N GLN A 81 -19.65 -24.21 -20.03
CA GLN A 81 -20.67 -23.70 -20.95
C GLN A 81 -20.61 -22.18 -21.15
N TYR A 82 -20.15 -21.43 -20.15
CA TYR A 82 -20.00 -19.98 -20.27
C TYR A 82 -18.81 -19.55 -21.14
N LYS A 83 -17.92 -20.48 -21.51
CA LYS A 83 -16.78 -20.21 -22.40
C LYS A 83 -17.21 -19.64 -23.76
N LYS A 84 -18.42 -19.94 -24.22
CA LYS A 84 -18.98 -19.42 -25.48
C LYS A 84 -19.37 -17.93 -25.43
N TYR A 85 -19.58 -17.37 -24.23
CA TYR A 85 -19.93 -15.95 -24.04
C TYR A 85 -18.71 -15.06 -23.79
N PHE A 86 -17.54 -15.64 -23.54
CA PHE A 86 -16.27 -14.92 -23.62
C PHE A 86 -15.83 -14.94 -25.08
N GLY A 87 -16.27 -13.93 -25.84
CA GLY A 87 -15.80 -13.72 -27.21
C GLY A 87 -14.26 -13.75 -27.27
N ASP A 88 -13.74 -14.21 -28.41
CA ASP A 88 -12.31 -14.29 -28.70
C ASP A 88 -11.64 -12.90 -28.67
N ASP A 89 -11.34 -12.36 -27.49
CA ASP A 89 -10.34 -11.30 -27.30
C ASP A 89 -8.91 -11.90 -27.29
N LYS A 90 -8.66 -12.75 -28.29
CA LYS A 90 -7.34 -13.25 -28.67
C LYS A 90 -6.90 -12.60 -29.97
N THR A 91 -6.98 -11.28 -30.04
CA THR A 91 -6.31 -10.49 -31.05
C THR A 91 -5.63 -9.29 -30.39
N SER A 92 -4.35 -9.11 -30.71
CA SER A 92 -3.47 -7.97 -30.40
C SER A 92 -2.98 -7.75 -28.96
N ARG A 93 -2.37 -8.75 -28.30
CA ARG A 93 -1.44 -8.46 -27.18
C ARG A 93 -0.10 -9.21 -27.23
N ALA A 94 0.20 -9.88 -28.35
CA ALA A 94 1.42 -10.67 -28.53
C ALA A 94 2.47 -10.03 -29.45
N GLU A 95 2.19 -8.87 -30.05
CA GLU A 95 3.10 -8.21 -31.00
C GLU A 95 3.27 -6.73 -30.64
N HIS A 96 4.03 -6.47 -29.57
CA HIS A 96 4.84 -5.26 -29.35
C HIS A 96 5.64 -5.49 -28.07
N LYS A 97 6.59 -6.44 -28.17
CA LYS A 97 7.56 -6.74 -27.12
C LYS A 97 8.74 -5.76 -27.23
N ASP A 98 8.41 -4.48 -27.28
CA ASP A 98 9.37 -3.38 -27.36
C ASP A 98 9.43 -2.77 -25.96
N ASN A 99 10.49 -3.11 -25.20
CA ASN A 99 10.97 -2.47 -23.97
C ASN A 99 9.97 -1.66 -23.10
N LYS A 100 8.76 -2.16 -22.85
CA LYS A 100 7.84 -1.54 -21.89
C LYS A 100 8.32 -1.92 -20.49
N GLN A 101 9.12 -1.04 -19.90
CA GLN A 101 9.39 -1.04 -18.47
C GLN A 101 8.05 -1.16 -17.73
N GLU A 102 7.87 -2.24 -16.96
CA GLU A 102 6.65 -2.45 -16.20
C GLU A 102 6.44 -1.27 -15.24
N PHE A 103 5.22 -0.73 -15.17
CA PHE A 103 4.93 0.46 -14.36
C PHE A 103 5.13 0.20 -12.86
N SER A 104 4.79 -1.01 -12.41
CA SER A 104 4.89 -1.48 -11.03
C SER A 104 5.45 -2.90 -11.03
N ASN A 105 6.32 -3.20 -10.07
CA ASN A 105 6.81 -4.55 -9.82
C ASN A 105 6.14 -5.12 -8.58
N ASP A 106 5.94 -6.44 -8.56
CA ASP A 106 5.67 -7.17 -7.32
C ASP A 106 6.97 -7.42 -6.57
N PHE A 107 6.96 -7.32 -5.24
CA PHE A 107 8.15 -7.46 -4.41
C PHE A 107 8.07 -8.70 -3.50
N ASP A 108 9.18 -9.44 -3.38
CA ASP A 108 9.34 -10.52 -2.38
C ASP A 108 10.01 -9.95 -1.12
N LEU A 109 9.22 -9.72 -0.09
CA LEU A 109 9.64 -9.15 1.20
C LEU A 109 10.64 -10.01 1.98
N ARG A 110 10.88 -11.25 1.56
CA ARG A 110 11.85 -12.16 2.20
C ARG A 110 13.24 -12.04 1.59
N LYS A 111 13.37 -11.43 0.40
CA LYS A 111 14.62 -11.33 -0.33
C LYS A 111 15.06 -9.86 -0.39
N PRO A 112 16.27 -9.52 0.09
CA PRO A 112 16.77 -8.17 -0.06
C PRO A 112 17.14 -7.87 -1.51
N LEU A 113 17.06 -6.60 -1.89
CA LEU A 113 17.44 -6.09 -3.19
C LEU A 113 18.94 -6.30 -3.45
N GLU A 114 19.30 -6.54 -4.71
CA GLU A 114 20.70 -6.79 -5.07
C GLU A 114 21.57 -5.54 -4.87
N ARG A 115 22.73 -5.72 -4.24
CA ARG A 115 23.64 -4.61 -3.87
C ARG A 115 24.09 -3.76 -5.06
N HIS A 116 24.20 -4.35 -6.25
CA HIS A 116 24.62 -3.62 -7.44
C HIS A 116 23.58 -2.56 -7.87
N LEU A 117 22.30 -2.76 -7.55
CA LEU A 117 21.23 -1.79 -7.80
C LEU A 117 21.28 -0.64 -6.79
N LEU A 118 21.70 -0.93 -5.56
CA LEU A 118 21.86 0.06 -4.49
C LEU A 118 23.07 0.97 -4.72
N ASN A 119 24.12 0.47 -5.37
CA ASN A 119 25.32 1.25 -5.71
C ASN A 119 25.10 2.23 -6.88
N GLY A 120 23.86 2.42 -7.34
CA GLY A 120 23.53 3.39 -8.38
C GLY A 120 23.78 4.83 -7.95
N GLN A 121 24.20 5.69 -8.90
CA GLN A 121 24.66 7.06 -8.65
C GLN A 121 23.60 8.07 -8.16
N ASN A 122 22.38 7.63 -7.82
CA ASN A 122 21.25 8.54 -7.56
C ASN A 122 20.53 8.30 -6.23
N ILE A 123 21.18 7.68 -5.24
CA ILE A 123 20.62 7.51 -3.89
C ILE A 123 21.37 8.40 -2.90
N GLU A 124 20.64 9.32 -2.28
CA GLU A 124 21.13 10.20 -1.22
C GLU A 124 20.51 9.78 0.12
N CYS A 125 21.31 9.68 1.17
CA CYS A 125 20.86 9.29 2.50
C CYS A 125 21.23 10.37 3.52
N VAL A 126 20.26 10.82 4.31
CA VAL A 126 20.40 11.89 5.30
C VAL A 126 19.96 11.38 6.67
N SER A 127 20.82 11.54 7.68
CA SER A 127 20.46 11.25 9.07
C SER A 127 19.76 12.46 9.68
N THR A 128 18.61 12.25 10.30
CA THR A 128 17.92 13.27 11.11
C THR A 128 18.25 13.17 12.59
N GLN A 129 19.08 12.20 13.00
CA GLN A 129 19.40 11.96 14.40
C GLN A 129 20.34 13.03 14.98
N ASP A 130 21.26 13.58 14.18
CA ASP A 130 22.30 14.49 14.66
C ASP A 130 22.01 15.98 14.36
N ALA A 131 20.95 16.26 13.61
CA ALA A 131 20.59 17.61 13.21
C ALA A 131 19.68 18.30 14.24
N ASP A 132 20.14 19.40 14.83
CA ASP A 132 19.35 20.20 15.78
C ASP A 132 18.21 20.99 15.12
N THR A 133 18.26 21.15 13.79
CA THR A 133 17.29 21.89 12.98
C THR A 133 16.98 21.17 11.68
N LEU A 134 15.79 21.42 11.13
CA LEU A 134 15.33 20.86 9.85
C LEU A 134 15.91 21.57 8.62
N SER A 135 16.73 22.60 8.79
CA SER A 135 17.34 23.35 7.68
C SER A 135 18.22 22.46 6.82
N SER A 136 19.08 21.64 7.44
CA SER A 136 19.94 20.69 6.73
C SER A 136 19.14 19.72 5.84
N LEU A 137 18.06 19.14 6.38
CA LEU A 137 17.17 18.27 5.62
C LEU A 137 16.43 19.03 4.51
N GLN A 138 16.01 20.27 4.78
CA GLN A 138 15.38 21.14 3.79
C GLN A 138 16.33 21.47 2.63
N ASP A 139 17.60 21.78 2.93
CA ASP A 139 18.64 22.07 1.94
C ASP A 139 18.94 20.82 1.10
N CYS A 140 19.03 19.65 1.74
CA CYS A 140 19.16 18.38 1.02
C CYS A 140 17.97 18.13 0.09
N CYS A 141 16.73 18.34 0.56
CA CYS A 141 15.54 18.21 -0.28
C CYS A 141 15.55 19.21 -1.45
N SER A 142 15.97 20.46 -1.21
CA SER A 142 16.09 21.50 -2.23
C SER A 142 17.13 21.15 -3.29
N ALA A 143 18.32 20.72 -2.86
CA ALA A 143 19.40 20.27 -3.74
C ALA A 143 18.97 19.05 -4.57
N PHE A 144 18.31 18.07 -3.96
CA PHE A 144 17.75 16.91 -4.66
C PHE A 144 16.71 17.31 -5.72
N VAL A 145 15.76 18.18 -5.34
CA VAL A 145 14.69 18.64 -6.23
C VAL A 145 15.22 19.51 -7.37
N SER A 146 16.27 20.29 -7.16
CA SER A 146 16.89 21.13 -8.21
C SER A 146 17.40 20.32 -9.41
N LYS A 147 17.77 19.05 -9.17
CA LYS A 147 18.18 18.10 -10.21
C LYS A 147 17.01 17.54 -11.03
N LEU A 148 15.77 17.83 -10.64
CA LEU A 148 14.53 17.23 -11.16
C LEU A 148 13.54 18.29 -11.70
N PRO A 149 13.96 19.19 -12.61
CA PRO A 149 13.05 20.17 -13.17
C PRO A 149 11.94 19.48 -13.98
N ARG A 150 10.74 20.06 -13.94
CA ARG A 150 9.68 19.71 -14.88
C ARG A 150 10.08 20.22 -16.25
N LYS A 151 10.51 19.32 -17.13
CA LYS A 151 10.73 19.62 -18.55
C LYS A 151 9.42 19.40 -19.30
N ASP A 152 8.90 20.45 -19.92
CA ASP A 152 7.80 20.36 -20.87
C ASP A 152 8.33 19.69 -22.16
N GLY A 153 8.20 18.37 -22.27
CA GLY A 153 8.43 17.63 -23.52
C GLY A 153 9.62 16.68 -23.60
N GLY A 154 10.33 16.40 -22.49
CA GLY A 154 11.38 15.36 -22.43
C GLY A 154 11.10 14.28 -21.38
N SER A 155 11.66 13.08 -21.54
CA SER A 155 11.60 12.00 -20.52
C SER A 155 12.35 12.44 -19.25
N SER A 156 11.66 13.18 -18.39
CA SER A 156 12.19 13.58 -17.08
C SER A 156 12.03 12.41 -16.13
N THR A 157 13.14 11.94 -15.56
CA THR A 157 13.14 10.91 -14.53
C THR A 157 12.45 11.45 -13.28
N ALA A 158 11.40 10.77 -12.81
CA ALA A 158 10.74 11.15 -11.57
C ALA A 158 11.62 10.81 -10.36
N GLY A 159 11.81 11.74 -9.43
CA GLY A 159 12.52 11.49 -8.17
C GLY A 159 11.60 11.10 -7.02
N ARG A 160 12.15 10.42 -6.03
CA ARG A 160 11.45 9.97 -4.83
C ARG A 160 12.12 10.50 -3.58
N ILE A 161 11.33 11.04 -2.67
CA ILE A 161 11.76 11.45 -1.34
C ILE A 161 11.05 10.56 -0.33
N ALA A 162 11.82 9.88 0.51
CA ALA A 162 11.32 8.98 1.55
C ALA A 162 11.83 9.50 2.90
N ILE A 163 10.92 9.95 3.76
CA ILE A 163 11.24 10.43 5.11
C ILE A 163 10.61 9.47 6.11
N GLN A 164 11.47 8.77 6.85
CA GLN A 164 11.10 7.88 7.92
C GLN A 164 10.94 8.65 9.23
N SER A 165 9.78 8.51 9.88
CA SER A 165 9.52 8.96 11.24
C SER A 165 9.93 10.42 11.51
N LEU A 166 9.37 11.37 10.73
CA LEU A 166 9.77 12.78 10.73
C LEU A 166 9.69 13.47 12.11
N CYS A 167 8.90 12.96 13.06
CA CYS A 167 8.81 13.47 14.45
C CYS A 167 9.16 12.42 15.50
N ALA A 168 10.05 11.47 15.18
CA ALA A 168 10.46 10.46 16.15
C ALA A 168 11.20 11.11 17.34
N PRO A 169 11.04 10.61 18.58
CA PRO A 169 11.78 11.12 19.75
C PRO A 169 13.32 11.07 19.60
N GLN A 170 13.83 10.25 18.68
CA GLN A 170 15.25 10.14 18.38
C GLN A 170 15.80 11.35 17.58
N CYS A 171 14.93 12.16 16.99
CA CYS A 171 15.33 13.38 16.28
C CYS A 171 15.61 14.51 17.27
N ARG A 172 16.72 15.23 17.14
CA ARG A 172 17.04 16.35 18.05
C ARG A 172 16.13 17.56 17.93
N TYR A 173 15.45 17.71 16.81
CA TYR A 173 14.43 18.73 16.60
C TYR A 173 13.03 18.29 17.10
N PHE A 174 12.93 17.16 17.82
CA PHE A 174 11.69 16.75 18.49
C PHE A 174 11.14 17.90 19.37
N GLU A 175 9.81 17.99 19.47
CA GLU A 175 9.07 19.10 20.11
C GLU A 175 9.14 20.48 19.41
N LYS A 176 9.94 20.65 18.34
CA LYS A 176 9.91 21.86 17.50
C LYS A 176 8.77 21.80 16.49
N ASP A 177 7.54 21.73 16.99
CA ASP A 177 6.34 21.46 16.19
C ASP A 177 6.13 22.45 15.04
N TRP A 178 6.39 23.74 15.27
CA TRP A 178 6.26 24.77 14.24
C TRP A 178 7.32 24.65 13.15
N ASP A 179 8.55 24.26 13.49
CA ASP A 179 9.61 24.02 12.53
C ASP A 179 9.26 22.82 11.65
N MET A 180 8.71 21.75 12.24
CA MET A 180 8.23 20.59 11.49
C MET A 180 7.08 20.95 10.53
N VAL A 181 6.12 21.75 10.97
CA VAL A 181 5.02 22.25 10.12
C VAL A 181 5.55 23.11 8.97
N SER A 182 6.51 23.99 9.26
CA SER A 182 7.17 24.84 8.25
C SER A 182 7.93 24.00 7.22
N PHE A 183 8.65 22.99 7.68
CA PHE A 183 9.35 22.03 6.82
C PHE A 183 8.38 21.27 5.91
N ILE A 184 7.29 20.70 6.44
CA ILE A 184 6.31 19.95 5.63
C ILE A 184 5.69 20.86 4.56
N ARG A 185 5.38 22.12 4.92
CA ARG A 185 4.88 23.12 3.96
C ARG A 185 5.90 23.39 2.86
N SER A 186 7.16 23.57 3.21
CA SER A 186 8.26 23.83 2.26
C SER A 186 8.49 22.63 1.35
N LEU A 187 8.53 21.41 1.91
CA LEU A 187 8.64 20.16 1.16
C LEU A 187 7.49 20.01 0.16
N LYS A 188 6.25 20.29 0.58
CA LYS A 188 5.09 20.27 -0.30
C LYS A 188 5.25 21.25 -1.48
N ALA A 189 5.73 22.46 -1.23
CA ALA A 189 5.98 23.44 -2.28
C ALA A 189 7.04 22.95 -3.28
N MET A 190 8.16 22.41 -2.79
CA MET A 190 9.25 21.86 -3.62
C MET A 190 8.79 20.68 -4.48
N VAL A 191 8.03 19.74 -3.91
CA VAL A 191 7.47 18.59 -4.64
C VAL A 191 6.46 19.06 -5.70
N ARG A 192 5.66 20.09 -5.40
CA ARG A 192 4.66 20.62 -6.33
C ARG A 192 5.28 21.33 -7.55
N SER A 193 6.48 21.89 -7.44
CA SER A 193 7.19 22.56 -8.54
C SER A 193 8.15 21.66 -9.33
N SER A 194 8.30 20.38 -8.93
CA SER A 194 9.28 19.47 -9.52
C SER A 194 8.66 18.15 -10.00
N ASN A 195 9.46 17.36 -10.71
CA ASN A 195 9.09 16.00 -11.08
C ASN A 195 9.49 15.00 -9.97
N SER A 196 8.95 15.20 -8.77
CA SER A 196 9.24 14.36 -7.62
C SER A 196 7.97 13.95 -6.85
N VAL A 197 8.09 12.91 -6.03
CA VAL A 197 7.04 12.44 -5.12
C VAL A 197 7.66 12.21 -3.74
N ALA A 198 6.98 12.65 -2.68
CA ALA A 198 7.42 12.45 -1.30
C ALA A 198 6.49 11.54 -0.51
N VAL A 199 7.07 10.58 0.21
CA VAL A 199 6.40 9.79 1.26
C VAL A 199 7.04 10.15 2.59
N VAL A 200 6.22 10.62 3.52
CA VAL A 200 6.63 10.95 4.89
C VAL A 200 5.83 10.07 5.83
N THR A 201 6.53 9.33 6.69
CA THR A 201 5.97 8.57 7.80
C THR A 201 6.20 9.34 9.10
N PHE A 202 5.26 9.27 10.04
CA PHE A 202 5.40 9.93 11.33
C PHE A 202 4.56 9.24 12.43
N PRO A 203 5.11 9.12 13.65
CA PRO A 203 4.33 8.65 14.80
C PRO A 203 3.29 9.70 15.18
N SER A 204 2.01 9.45 14.92
CA SER A 204 0.96 10.44 15.21
C SER A 204 0.68 10.59 16.70
N THR A 205 1.05 9.62 17.52
CA THR A 205 0.78 9.58 18.97
C THR A 205 1.68 10.48 19.80
N VAL A 206 2.84 10.86 19.28
CA VAL A 206 3.75 11.81 19.96
C VAL A 206 3.37 13.27 19.68
N LEU A 207 2.51 13.53 18.69
CA LEU A 207 2.05 14.87 18.37
C LEU A 207 0.81 15.24 19.19
N SER A 208 0.70 16.50 19.61
CA SER A 208 -0.56 16.99 20.15
C SER A 208 -1.68 16.92 19.10
N ASN A 209 -2.93 16.80 19.54
CA ASN A 209 -4.08 16.69 18.64
C ASN A 209 -4.15 17.86 17.64
N SER A 210 -3.84 19.07 18.10
CA SER A 210 -3.79 20.28 17.25
C SER A 210 -2.75 20.18 16.15
N PHE A 211 -1.52 19.73 16.46
CA PHE A 211 -0.46 19.58 15.45
C PHE A 211 -0.72 18.40 14.54
N CYS A 212 -1.22 17.27 15.06
CA CYS A 212 -1.63 16.13 14.27
C CYS A 212 -2.65 16.55 13.20
N LYS A 213 -3.69 17.31 13.55
CA LYS A 213 -4.65 17.85 12.58
C LYS A 213 -4.02 18.78 11.54
N ARG A 214 -3.10 19.66 11.94
CA ARG A 214 -2.36 20.52 10.99
C ARG A 214 -1.59 19.70 9.97
N TRP A 215 -0.91 18.63 10.40
CA TRP A 215 -0.18 17.72 9.51
C TRP A 215 -1.13 16.99 8.55
N GLN A 216 -2.26 16.50 9.07
CA GLN A 216 -3.31 15.86 8.25
C GLN A 216 -3.85 16.80 7.16
N HIS A 217 -4.01 18.10 7.46
CA HIS A 217 -4.43 19.09 6.46
C HIS A 217 -3.37 19.38 5.39
N LEU A 218 -2.09 19.39 5.78
CA LEU A 218 -0.97 19.61 4.84
C LEU A 218 -0.79 18.44 3.87
N ALA A 219 -1.06 17.20 4.29
CA ALA A 219 -0.95 16.02 3.45
C ALA A 219 -1.88 16.08 2.23
N ASP A 220 -1.37 15.75 1.04
CA ASP A 220 -2.20 15.53 -0.15
C ASP A 220 -2.93 14.19 -0.03
N THR A 221 -2.18 13.13 0.24
CA THR A 221 -2.71 11.81 0.61
C THR A 221 -2.34 11.48 2.04
N LEU A 222 -3.32 11.10 2.85
CA LEU A 222 -3.14 10.71 4.25
C LEU A 222 -3.59 9.26 4.46
N LEU A 223 -2.65 8.45 4.93
CA LEU A 223 -2.84 7.06 5.27
C LEU A 223 -2.63 6.86 6.77
N SER A 224 -3.29 5.89 7.37
CA SER A 224 -3.02 5.39 8.71
C SER A 224 -2.84 3.90 8.67
N ILE A 225 -1.84 3.40 9.39
CA ILE A 225 -1.63 1.98 9.59
C ILE A 225 -2.11 1.64 10.99
N LYS A 226 -2.83 0.53 11.10
CA LYS A 226 -3.24 -0.03 12.39
C LYS A 226 -2.86 -1.51 12.43
N ALA A 227 -2.06 -1.92 13.41
CA ALA A 227 -1.77 -3.33 13.60
C ALA A 227 -3.03 -4.07 14.09
N ILE A 228 -3.15 -5.33 13.69
CA ILE A 228 -4.13 -6.24 14.31
C ILE A 228 -3.43 -6.85 15.52
N PRO A 229 -4.00 -6.74 16.74
CA PRO A 229 -3.44 -7.43 17.89
C PRO A 229 -3.47 -8.93 17.68
N ASP A 230 -2.45 -9.62 18.19
CA ASP A 230 -2.36 -11.08 18.07
C ASP A 230 -3.59 -11.75 18.73
N GLU A 231 -4.17 -12.73 18.02
CA GLU A 231 -5.27 -13.58 18.49
C GLU A 231 -6.65 -12.90 18.71
N ASP A 232 -7.01 -11.90 17.91
CA ASP A 232 -8.38 -11.38 17.89
C ASP A 232 -9.37 -12.39 17.27
N LYS A 233 -9.92 -13.26 18.13
CA LYS A 233 -10.87 -14.33 17.77
C LYS A 233 -12.15 -13.80 17.15
N ASP A 234 -12.57 -12.59 17.52
CA ASP A 234 -13.82 -12.01 17.01
C ASP A 234 -13.59 -11.49 15.60
N LEU A 235 -12.47 -10.81 15.37
CA LEU A 235 -12.06 -10.36 14.04
C LEU A 235 -11.76 -11.54 13.10
N ALA A 236 -11.18 -12.63 13.64
CA ALA A 236 -10.92 -13.85 12.89
C ALA A 236 -12.19 -14.54 12.38
N LYS A 237 -13.29 -14.49 13.14
CA LYS A 237 -14.60 -14.99 12.69
C LYS A 237 -15.27 -14.04 11.71
N LEU A 238 -15.06 -12.73 11.86
CA LEU A 238 -15.73 -11.72 11.04
C LEU A 238 -15.11 -11.57 9.66
N LEU A 239 -13.80 -11.74 9.51
CA LEU A 239 -13.08 -11.41 8.27
C LEU A 239 -12.58 -12.64 7.50
N THR A 240 -12.78 -12.61 6.18
CA THR A 240 -12.19 -13.61 5.28
C THR A 240 -10.68 -13.43 5.13
N GLY A 241 -9.93 -14.54 5.25
CA GLY A 241 -8.48 -14.53 5.07
C GLY A 241 -7.74 -13.79 6.18
N TYR A 242 -8.28 -13.78 7.40
CA TYR A 242 -7.65 -13.20 8.60
C TYR A 242 -6.23 -13.75 8.84
N GLN A 243 -5.98 -15.02 8.52
CA GLN A 243 -4.68 -15.67 8.73
C GLN A 243 -3.51 -14.99 8.00
N ASP A 244 -3.78 -14.32 6.87
CA ASP A 244 -2.77 -13.59 6.11
C ASP A 244 -2.75 -12.09 6.46
N MET A 245 -3.67 -11.60 7.29
CA MET A 245 -3.77 -10.18 7.67
C MET A 245 -2.74 -9.83 8.73
N VAL A 246 -2.05 -8.72 8.48
CA VAL A 246 -1.02 -8.16 9.36
C VAL A 246 -1.50 -6.85 9.99
N GLY A 247 -2.47 -6.19 9.36
CA GLY A 247 -3.05 -4.95 9.87
C GLY A 247 -4.13 -4.40 8.95
N PHE A 248 -4.53 -3.17 9.25
CA PHE A 248 -5.40 -2.34 8.42
C PHE A 248 -4.63 -1.14 7.89
N LEU A 249 -4.97 -0.77 6.66
CA LEU A 249 -4.62 0.50 6.04
C LEU A 249 -5.89 1.33 5.92
N HIS A 250 -5.94 2.43 6.67
CA HIS A 250 -7.01 3.42 6.54
C HIS A 250 -6.57 4.54 5.62
N VAL A 251 -7.41 4.87 4.64
CA VAL A 251 -7.24 6.00 3.73
C VAL A 251 -8.13 7.13 4.20
N HIS A 252 -7.53 8.15 4.81
CA HIS A 252 -8.26 9.29 5.36
C HIS A 252 -8.47 10.41 4.36
N LYS A 253 -7.52 10.59 3.43
CA LYS A 253 -7.55 11.66 2.44
C LYS A 253 -6.78 11.23 1.20
N VAL A 254 -7.35 11.50 0.03
CA VAL A 254 -6.66 11.44 -1.26
C VAL A 254 -7.00 12.72 -2.01
N ALA A 255 -6.06 13.65 -2.10
CA ALA A 255 -6.26 14.87 -2.86
C ALA A 255 -6.32 14.56 -4.35
N GLN A 256 -7.27 15.18 -5.04
CA GLN A 256 -7.37 15.10 -6.49
C GLN A 256 -6.70 16.32 -7.12
N PRO A 257 -5.82 16.15 -8.12
CA PRO A 257 -5.23 17.27 -8.85
C PRO A 257 -6.33 18.19 -9.39
N ASN A 258 -6.14 19.50 -9.22
CA ASN A 258 -7.07 20.54 -9.71
C ASN A 258 -8.50 20.47 -9.13
N SER A 259 -8.70 19.80 -7.99
CA SER A 259 -9.96 19.79 -7.26
C SER A 259 -9.80 20.46 -5.89
N GLN A 260 -10.88 21.07 -5.40
CA GLN A 260 -10.96 21.60 -4.03
C GLN A 260 -11.38 20.51 -3.02
N VAL A 261 -11.97 19.41 -3.49
CA VAL A 261 -12.51 18.35 -2.64
C VAL A 261 -11.68 17.06 -2.82
N PRO A 262 -11.34 16.35 -1.73
CA PRO A 262 -10.70 15.03 -1.82
C PRO A 262 -11.58 14.01 -2.54
N VAL A 263 -10.95 12.94 -3.05
CA VAL A 263 -11.68 11.82 -3.65
C VAL A 263 -12.56 11.15 -2.59
N ILE A 264 -13.84 10.93 -2.92
CA ILE A 264 -14.75 10.12 -2.13
C ILE A 264 -14.48 8.66 -2.48
N LEU A 265 -13.94 7.90 -1.52
CA LEU A 265 -13.61 6.50 -1.72
C LEU A 265 -14.79 5.61 -1.33
N GLU A 266 -15.06 4.56 -2.12
CA GLU A 266 -16.06 3.54 -1.77
C GLU A 266 -15.70 2.80 -0.48
N ALA A 267 -14.41 2.53 -0.29
CA ALA A 267 -13.87 1.89 0.90
C ALA A 267 -12.65 2.67 1.39
N SER A 268 -12.74 3.19 2.61
CA SER A 268 -11.65 3.90 3.28
C SER A 268 -10.77 2.97 4.12
N THR A 269 -11.14 1.71 4.29
CA THR A 269 -10.35 0.72 5.06
C THR A 269 -10.01 -0.47 4.17
N LEU A 270 -8.72 -0.80 4.12
CA LEU A 270 -8.17 -1.93 3.41
C LEU A 270 -7.47 -2.86 4.40
N SER A 271 -7.56 -4.16 4.17
CA SER A 271 -6.70 -5.14 4.84
C SER A 271 -5.30 -5.10 4.27
N LEU A 272 -4.31 -5.08 5.15
CA LEU A 272 -2.90 -5.24 4.84
C LEU A 272 -2.56 -6.72 5.01
N LYS A 273 -2.40 -7.45 3.91
CA LYS A 273 -2.13 -8.89 3.92
C LYS A 273 -0.72 -9.21 3.44
N LEU A 274 -0.13 -10.25 4.03
CA LEU A 274 1.16 -10.79 3.61
C LEU A 274 0.98 -12.20 3.04
N ARG A 275 0.61 -12.29 1.76
CA ARG A 275 0.38 -13.57 1.09
C ARG A 275 1.66 -14.39 1.03
N LYS A 276 1.58 -15.66 1.46
CA LYS A 276 2.72 -16.61 1.53
C LYS A 276 3.93 -16.03 2.28
N ARG A 277 3.70 -15.11 3.22
CA ARG A 277 4.75 -14.38 3.95
C ARG A 277 5.74 -13.62 3.05
N ARG A 278 5.37 -13.34 1.79
CA ARG A 278 6.29 -12.81 0.76
C ARG A 278 5.79 -11.55 0.07
N SER A 279 4.50 -11.45 -0.21
CA SER A 279 3.94 -10.41 -1.07
C SER A 279 2.95 -9.59 -0.28
N LEU A 280 3.14 -8.27 -0.30
CA LEU A 280 2.23 -7.31 0.30
C LEU A 280 1.01 -7.13 -0.60
N VAL A 281 -0.19 -7.36 -0.07
CA VAL A 281 -1.44 -7.19 -0.80
C VAL A 281 -2.38 -6.30 0.02
N LEU A 282 -2.99 -5.33 -0.67
CA LEU A 282 -4.03 -4.48 -0.11
C LEU A 282 -5.38 -4.92 -0.69
N GLU A 283 -6.30 -5.33 0.17
CA GLU A 283 -7.63 -5.79 -0.26
C GLU A 283 -8.74 -5.11 0.53
N ARG A 284 -9.90 -4.92 -0.11
CA ARG A 284 -11.11 -4.50 0.60
C ARG A 284 -11.48 -5.56 1.63
N LEU A 285 -12.02 -5.11 2.76
CA LEU A 285 -12.51 -6.00 3.80
C LEU A 285 -13.75 -6.74 3.30
N ASN A 286 -13.73 -8.07 3.41
CA ASN A 286 -14.86 -8.92 3.10
C ASN A 286 -15.23 -9.71 4.36
N GLN A 287 -16.51 -9.64 4.73
CA GLN A 287 -17.03 -10.43 5.84
C GLN A 287 -16.97 -11.92 5.51
N ALA A 288 -16.63 -12.73 6.50
CA ALA A 288 -16.75 -14.18 6.43
C ALA A 288 -18.22 -14.54 6.17
N PRO A 289 -18.47 -15.61 5.40
CA PRO A 289 -19.83 -16.13 5.27
C PRO A 289 -20.41 -16.35 6.67
N VAL A 290 -21.61 -15.81 6.91
CA VAL A 290 -22.35 -16.15 8.12
C VAL A 290 -22.74 -17.62 8.04
N ASP A 291 -22.35 -18.41 9.03
CA ASP A 291 -22.81 -19.80 9.14
C ASP A 291 -24.34 -19.77 9.29
N GLY A 292 -25.06 -20.10 8.23
CA GLY A 292 -26.53 -20.11 8.16
C GLY A 292 -27.20 -21.19 9.03
N SER A 293 -26.49 -21.74 10.01
CA SER A 293 -26.95 -22.79 10.90
C SER A 293 -27.26 -22.18 12.26
N SER A 294 -28.45 -21.61 12.43
CA SER A 294 -29.26 -21.63 13.66
C SER A 294 -30.44 -20.65 13.55
N GLY A 295 -31.40 -20.98 12.69
CA GLY A 295 -32.78 -20.57 12.90
C GLY A 295 -33.62 -21.83 12.79
N PRO A 296 -34.37 -22.26 13.81
CA PRO A 296 -35.35 -23.31 13.60
C PRO A 296 -36.34 -22.75 12.58
N SER A 297 -36.33 -23.33 11.38
CA SER A 297 -37.42 -23.20 10.43
C SER A 297 -38.59 -23.99 11.00
N SER A 298 -39.23 -23.42 12.02
CA SER A 298 -40.59 -23.81 12.38
C SER A 298 -41.45 -23.42 11.20
N ALA A 299 -41.69 -24.39 10.33
CA ALA A 299 -42.79 -24.38 9.39
C ALA A 299 -44.10 -24.27 10.19
N ALA A 300 -44.48 -23.06 10.55
CA ALA A 300 -45.85 -22.73 10.88
C ALA A 300 -46.47 -22.16 9.60
N SER A 301 -47.13 -23.03 8.84
CA SER A 301 -48.12 -22.63 7.87
C SER A 301 -49.29 -21.97 8.60
N SER A 302 -49.18 -20.67 8.91
CA SER A 302 -50.30 -19.85 9.33
C SER A 302 -50.73 -18.97 8.17
N SER A 303 -51.80 -19.42 7.52
CA SER A 303 -52.61 -18.67 6.57
C SER A 303 -53.03 -17.33 7.18
N CYS A 304 -52.68 -16.21 6.56
CA CYS A 304 -53.24 -14.90 6.90
C CYS A 304 -54.09 -14.40 5.73
N SER A 305 -55.35 -14.82 5.78
CA SER A 305 -56.48 -14.21 5.09
C SER A 305 -56.60 -12.73 5.41
N SER A 306 -56.87 -11.97 4.36
CA SER A 306 -57.34 -10.59 4.36
C SER A 306 -58.46 -10.34 5.38
N GLN A 307 -58.31 -9.32 6.22
CA GLN A 307 -59.42 -8.46 6.64
C GLN A 307 -58.86 -7.13 7.13
N GLY A 308 -59.33 -6.06 6.49
CA GLY A 308 -59.02 -4.69 6.87
C GLY A 308 -59.83 -4.27 8.10
N SER A 309 -59.23 -3.39 8.88
CA SER A 309 -59.96 -2.44 9.70
C SER A 309 -59.08 -1.21 9.94
N GLN A 310 -59.74 -0.09 9.86
CA GLN A 310 -59.28 1.29 9.69
C GLN A 310 -59.08 1.98 11.06
N LEU A 311 -58.40 3.14 11.04
CA LEU A 311 -58.41 4.26 12.03
C LEU A 311 -57.46 4.11 13.24
N ASP A 312 -56.86 5.14 13.83
CA ASP A 312 -56.75 6.59 13.53
C ASP A 312 -55.65 7.19 14.46
N PHE A 313 -55.09 8.33 14.03
CA PHE A 313 -54.12 9.27 14.66
C PHE A 313 -52.64 8.87 14.80
#